data_AF-A0A1J4XPC9-F1
#
_entry.id   AF-A0A1J4XPC9-F1
#
_cell.length_a   1.000
_cell.length_b   1.000
_cell.length_c   1.000
_cell.angle_alpha   90.00
_cell.angle_beta   90.00
_cell.angle_gamma   90.00
#
_symmetry.space_group_name_H-M   'P 1'
#
loop_
_entity.id
_entity.type
_entity.pdbx_description
1 polymer ?
#
loop_
_entity_poly.entity_id
_entity_poly.type
_entity_poly.pdbx_seq_one_letter_code
_entity_poly.pdbx_strand_id
1 'polypeptide(L)'
;MEISYSGSIIELKKELTNLDRFVIGFTSLLNKLNSKYVIVSGYVAILFGRNRREVTLNSHRLFISPLELQIAFKLYLGSEKDIEDARFLYSLFIDKLDSALLNKFTQRLKISNLFRRYLK
;
A
#
# COMPACT_ATOMS: atom_id res chain seq x y z
N MET A 1 5.08 17.91 -0.35
CA MET A 1 4.26 16.81 0.17
C MET A 1 4.64 16.64 1.62
N GLU A 2 3.72 16.88 2.55
CA GLU A 2 3.96 16.69 3.98
C GLU A 2 3.29 15.39 4.43
N ILE A 3 3.93 14.68 5.35
CA ILE A 3 3.43 13.42 5.92
C ILE A 3 3.60 13.48 7.44
N SER A 4 2.51 13.35 8.18
CA SER A 4 2.46 13.29 9.65
C SER A 4 1.82 11.98 10.12
N TYR A 5 2.16 11.52 11.32
CA TYR A 5 1.67 10.25 11.88
C TYR A 5 0.95 10.50 13.21
N SER A 6 -0.26 9.96 13.35
CA SER A 6 -1.08 10.02 14.56
C SER A 6 -1.68 8.65 14.84
N GLY A 7 -0.97 7.83 15.63
CA GLY A 7 -1.36 6.44 15.93
C GLY A 7 -1.43 5.54 14.68
N SER A 8 -2.63 5.08 14.35
CA SER A 8 -2.92 4.32 13.12
C SER A 8 -2.97 5.18 11.86
N ILE A 9 -3.14 6.50 12.00
CA ILE A 9 -3.45 7.44 10.92
C ILE A 9 -2.16 8.07 10.38
N ILE A 10 -2.06 8.16 9.05
CA ILE A 10 -1.08 8.98 8.33
C ILE A 10 -1.81 10.17 7.72
N GLU A 11 -1.53 11.38 8.20
CA GLU A 11 -1.98 12.60 7.54
C GLU A 11 -1.05 12.96 6.38
N LEU A 12 -1.63 13.40 5.27
CA LEU A 12 -0.90 13.65 4.03
C LEU A 12 -1.41 14.92 3.36
N LYS A 13 -0.53 15.92 3.24
CA LYS A 13 -0.81 17.15 2.48
C LYS A 13 -0.09 17.16 1.15
N LYS A 14 -0.86 17.25 0.07
CA LYS A 14 -0.37 17.47 -1.29
C LYS A 14 -1.45 18.14 -2.15
N GLU A 15 -1.06 18.69 -3.29
CA GLU A 15 -2.02 19.08 -4.32
C GLU A 15 -2.76 17.86 -4.87
N LEU A 16 -4.07 18.01 -5.10
CA LEU A 16 -4.92 16.94 -5.60
C LEU A 16 -4.81 16.85 -7.12
N THR A 17 -4.52 15.66 -7.61
CA THR A 17 -4.61 15.29 -9.03
C THR A 17 -6.06 14.93 -9.39
N ASN A 18 -6.34 14.71 -10.67
CA ASN A 18 -7.65 14.27 -11.13
C ASN A 18 -7.98 12.85 -10.65
N LEU A 19 -6.97 11.98 -10.47
CA LEU A 19 -7.16 10.65 -9.89
C LEU A 19 -7.53 10.72 -8.40
N ASP A 20 -6.91 11.63 -7.63
CA ASP A 20 -7.26 11.84 -6.23
C ASP A 20 -8.70 12.34 -6.08
N ARG A 21 -9.09 13.33 -6.90
CA ARG A 21 -10.48 13.84 -6.93
C ARG A 21 -11.49 12.75 -7.28
N PHE A 22 -11.19 11.90 -8.25
CA PHE A 22 -12.04 10.76 -8.62
C PHE A 22 -12.22 9.77 -7.45
N VAL A 23 -11.13 9.37 -6.79
CA VAL A 23 -11.19 8.41 -5.68
C VAL A 23 -11.90 9.00 -4.46
N ILE A 24 -11.66 10.27 -4.13
CA ILE A 24 -12.40 10.99 -3.06
C ILE A 24 -13.90 10.99 -3.36
N GLY A 25 -14.31 11.30 -4.60
CA GLY A 25 -15.72 11.29 -5.00
C GLY A 25 -16.36 9.89 -4.90
N PHE A 26 -15.67 8.86 -5.38
CA PHE A 26 -16.15 7.48 -5.34
C PHE A 26 -16.28 6.94 -3.90
N THR A 27 -15.26 7.14 -3.06
CA THR A 27 -15.30 6.75 -1.63
C THR A 27 -16.36 7.51 -0.84
N SER A 28 -16.61 8.79 -1.19
CA SER A 28 -17.69 9.57 -0.59
C SER A 28 -19.09 9.01 -0.90
N LEU A 29 -19.27 8.40 -2.08
CA LEU A 29 -20.51 7.68 -2.43
C LEU A 29 -20.64 6.37 -1.62
N LEU A 30 -19.56 5.58 -1.50
CA LEU A 30 -19.58 4.35 -0.69
C LEU A 30 -19.87 4.62 0.79
N ASN A 31 -19.30 5.70 1.35
CA ASN A 31 -19.59 6.16 2.70
C ASN A 31 -21.07 6.55 2.90
N LYS A 32 -21.67 7.28 1.94
CA LYS A 32 -23.11 7.61 1.96
C LYS A 32 -24.01 6.38 1.90
N LEU A 33 -23.52 5.28 1.34
CA LEU A 33 -24.20 3.98 1.26
C LEU A 33 -23.82 3.04 2.42
N ASN A 34 -23.17 3.53 3.48
CA ASN A 34 -22.66 2.75 4.62
C ASN A 34 -21.84 1.49 4.22
N SER A 35 -21.24 1.50 3.03
CA SER A 35 -20.56 0.35 2.44
C SER A 35 -19.12 0.28 2.93
N LYS A 36 -18.77 -0.80 3.63
CA LYS A 36 -17.38 -1.05 4.05
C LYS A 36 -16.52 -1.38 2.84
N TYR A 37 -15.42 -0.64 2.65
CA TYR A 37 -14.46 -0.86 1.55
C TYR A 37 -13.02 -0.77 2.04
N VAL A 38 -12.08 -1.22 1.20
CA VAL A 38 -10.64 -0.96 1.32
C VAL A 38 -10.10 -0.71 -0.07
N ILE A 39 -9.19 0.26 -0.23
CA ILE A 39 -8.56 0.50 -1.52
C ILE A 39 -7.35 -0.43 -1.67
N VAL A 40 -7.40 -1.23 -2.71
CA VAL A 40 -6.29 -2.04 -3.24
C VAL A 40 -5.87 -1.50 -4.60
N SER A 41 -4.74 -1.99 -5.14
CA SER A 41 -4.16 -1.57 -6.42
C SER A 41 -3.50 -0.18 -6.44
N GLY A 42 -3.11 0.27 -7.65
CA GLY A 42 -2.05 1.27 -7.90
C GLY A 42 -2.25 2.66 -7.30
N TYR A 43 -3.48 3.09 -7.00
CA TYR A 43 -3.73 4.36 -6.31
C TYR A 43 -2.95 4.47 -4.99
N VAL A 44 -2.83 3.36 -4.26
CA VAL A 44 -2.05 3.28 -3.01
C VAL A 44 -0.57 3.57 -3.23
N ALA A 45 0.01 3.07 -4.32
CA ALA A 45 1.41 3.31 -4.65
C ALA A 45 1.63 4.76 -5.11
N ILE A 46 0.72 5.30 -5.93
CA ILE A 46 0.73 6.67 -6.43
C ILE A 46 0.59 7.69 -5.29
N LEU A 47 -0.26 7.42 -4.30
CA LEU A 47 -0.55 8.37 -3.23
C LEU A 47 0.60 8.49 -2.21
N PHE A 48 1.43 7.45 -2.06
CA PHE A 48 2.44 7.36 -0.99
C PHE A 48 3.90 7.33 -1.41
N GLY A 49 4.21 7.04 -2.68
CA GLY A 49 5.50 6.44 -2.98
C GLY A 49 5.64 5.03 -2.37
N ARG A 50 4.50 4.35 -2.15
CA ARG A 50 4.34 3.02 -1.50
C ARG A 50 4.62 3.03 0.01
N ASN A 51 3.62 3.37 0.82
CA ASN A 51 3.63 3.22 2.28
C ASN A 51 2.18 2.98 2.77
N ARG A 52 1.98 2.57 4.04
CA ARG A 52 0.81 1.71 4.34
C ARG A 52 0.24 1.74 5.77
N ARG A 53 -0.76 2.58 6.05
CA ARG A 53 -1.65 2.54 7.24
C ARG A 53 -3.06 3.11 6.91
N GLU A 54 -3.85 3.53 7.89
CA GLU A 54 -5.00 4.43 7.64
C GLU A 54 -4.47 5.81 7.18
N VAL A 55 -5.17 6.50 6.28
CA VAL A 55 -4.65 7.69 5.59
C VAL A 55 -5.64 8.84 5.58
N THR A 56 -5.27 10.00 6.09
CA THR A 56 -6.01 11.26 5.97
C THR A 56 -5.37 12.14 4.90
N LEU A 57 -5.83 11.99 3.65
CA LEU A 57 -5.43 12.85 2.53
C LEU A 57 -6.27 14.13 2.56
N ASN A 58 -5.68 15.29 2.87
CA ASN A 58 -6.39 16.58 2.94
C ASN A 58 -7.78 16.44 3.63
N SER A 59 -7.78 15.98 4.89
CA SER A 59 -8.97 15.68 5.72
C SER A 59 -9.86 14.49 5.31
N HIS A 60 -9.53 13.73 4.26
CA HIS A 60 -10.32 12.57 3.80
C HIS A 60 -9.66 11.24 4.20
N ARG A 61 -10.36 10.40 4.96
CA ARG A 61 -9.88 9.06 5.37
C ARG A 61 -9.96 8.04 4.24
N LEU A 62 -8.86 7.32 4.03
CA LEU A 62 -8.65 6.29 3.02
C LEU A 62 -8.01 5.06 3.68
N PHE A 63 -8.46 3.86 3.33
CA PHE A 63 -7.92 2.61 3.85
C PHE A 63 -7.11 1.86 2.79
N ILE A 64 -5.94 1.42 3.20
CA ILE A 64 -5.00 0.60 2.40
C ILE A 64 -4.54 -0.57 3.29
N SER A 65 -4.53 -1.80 2.76
CA SER A 65 -4.28 -3.06 3.52
C SER A 65 -2.78 -3.21 3.94
N PRO A 66 -2.21 -4.28 4.54
CA PRO A 66 -0.86 -4.24 5.18
C PRO A 66 0.35 -4.38 4.22
N LEU A 67 1.50 -3.69 4.51
CA LEU A 67 2.64 -3.39 3.62
C LEU A 67 3.20 -4.65 2.90
N GLU A 68 3.33 -5.70 3.68
CA GLU A 68 3.84 -7.04 3.39
C GLU A 68 3.15 -7.66 2.17
N LEU A 69 1.84 -7.44 2.02
CA LEU A 69 1.05 -7.93 0.90
C LEU A 69 1.41 -7.25 -0.43
N GLN A 70 1.90 -6.00 -0.45
CA GLN A 70 2.34 -5.38 -1.71
C GLN A 70 3.68 -5.93 -2.18
N ILE A 71 4.61 -6.16 -1.26
CA ILE A 71 5.89 -6.82 -1.54
C ILE A 71 5.63 -8.21 -2.10
N ALA A 72 4.80 -9.00 -1.41
CA ALA A 72 4.46 -10.35 -1.84
C ALA A 72 3.65 -10.37 -3.16
N PHE A 73 2.70 -9.45 -3.36
CA PHE A 73 1.92 -9.40 -4.59
C PHE A 73 2.72 -8.91 -5.80
N LYS A 74 3.67 -7.97 -5.63
CA LYS A 74 4.54 -7.54 -6.71
C LYS A 74 5.56 -8.62 -7.12
N LEU A 75 6.14 -9.33 -6.16
CA LEU A 75 6.93 -10.54 -6.48
C LEU A 75 6.09 -11.62 -7.19
N TYR A 76 4.79 -11.70 -6.93
CA TYR A 76 3.87 -12.60 -7.65
C TYR A 76 3.55 -12.14 -9.08
N LEU A 77 3.49 -10.83 -9.35
CA LEU A 77 3.33 -10.28 -10.71
C LEU A 77 4.58 -10.52 -11.58
N GLY A 78 5.78 -10.52 -10.98
CA GLY A 78 6.99 -11.09 -11.58
C GLY A 78 7.61 -10.33 -12.77
N SER A 79 7.06 -9.18 -13.19
CA SER A 79 7.74 -8.30 -14.15
C SER A 79 9.00 -7.70 -13.52
N GLU A 80 10.02 -7.35 -14.32
CA GLU A 80 11.25 -6.73 -13.80
C GLU A 80 10.94 -5.47 -12.98
N LYS A 81 10.02 -4.64 -13.48
CA LYS A 81 9.52 -3.45 -12.78
C LYS A 81 8.83 -3.81 -11.46
N ASP A 82 8.03 -4.86 -11.41
CA ASP A 82 7.39 -5.28 -10.15
C ASP A 82 8.39 -5.87 -9.15
N ILE A 83 9.42 -6.57 -9.62
CA ILE A 83 10.50 -7.11 -8.80
C ILE A 83 11.35 -5.98 -8.20
N GLU A 84 11.78 -5.01 -8.99
CA GLU A 84 12.50 -3.83 -8.46
C GLU A 84 11.60 -2.96 -7.57
N ASP A 85 10.31 -2.83 -7.90
CA ASP A 85 9.36 -2.15 -7.02
C ASP A 85 9.21 -2.85 -5.65
N ALA A 86 9.28 -4.19 -5.63
CA ALA A 86 9.27 -4.99 -4.41
C ALA A 86 10.60 -4.93 -3.64
N ARG A 87 11.74 -4.90 -4.34
CA ARG A 87 13.08 -4.72 -3.75
C ARG A 87 13.20 -3.38 -3.04
N PHE A 88 12.82 -2.29 -3.70
CA PHE A 88 12.80 -0.95 -3.11
C PHE A 88 11.83 -0.86 -1.91
N LEU A 89 10.66 -1.49 -1.99
CA LEU A 89 9.72 -1.55 -0.86
C LEU A 89 10.30 -2.31 0.34
N TYR A 90 10.98 -3.43 0.10
CA TYR A 90 11.55 -4.25 1.14
C TYR A 90 12.72 -3.54 1.83
N SER A 91 13.65 -2.95 1.07
CA SER A 91 14.81 -2.24 1.63
C SER A 91 14.42 -0.98 2.40
N LEU A 92 13.46 -0.20 1.92
CA LEU A 92 13.05 1.06 2.56
C LEU A 92 12.29 0.86 3.88
N PHE A 93 11.69 -0.31 4.10
CA PHE A 93 10.81 -0.57 5.25
C PHE A 93 11.17 -1.81 6.07
N ILE A 94 12.35 -2.41 5.88
CA ILE A 94 12.74 -3.68 6.52
C ILE A 94 12.54 -3.68 8.05
N ASP A 95 12.91 -2.58 8.73
CA ASP A 95 12.76 -2.39 10.19
C ASP A 95 11.33 -2.06 10.65
N LYS A 96 10.35 -2.14 9.74
CA LYS A 96 8.93 -1.77 9.95
C LYS A 96 7.97 -2.83 9.40
N LEU A 97 8.46 -3.87 8.73
CA LEU A 97 7.66 -4.97 8.18
C LEU A 97 7.37 -6.04 9.23
N ASP A 98 6.11 -6.49 9.30
CA ASP A 98 5.75 -7.70 10.03
C ASP A 98 6.28 -8.93 9.27
N SER A 99 7.39 -9.48 9.76
CA SER A 99 8.02 -10.67 9.16
C SER A 99 7.15 -11.92 9.21
N ALA A 100 6.24 -12.07 10.18
CA ALA A 100 5.32 -13.21 10.22
C ALA A 100 4.21 -13.06 9.18
N LEU A 101 3.66 -11.86 9.04
CA LEU A 101 2.64 -11.52 8.03
C LEU A 101 3.20 -11.57 6.61
N LEU A 102 4.45 -11.13 6.39
CA LEU A 102 5.16 -11.26 5.12
C LEU A 102 5.37 -12.72 4.73
N ASN A 103 5.84 -13.57 5.65
CA ASN A 103 5.95 -15.01 5.42
C ASN A 103 4.58 -15.65 5.13
N LYS A 104 3.52 -15.24 5.82
CA LYS A 104 2.14 -15.71 5.57
C LYS A 104 1.65 -15.35 4.16
N PHE A 105 1.99 -14.18 3.63
CA PHE A 105 1.63 -13.79 2.27
C PHE A 105 2.51 -14.45 1.20
N THR A 106 3.83 -14.58 1.41
CA THR A 106 4.71 -15.25 0.45
C THR A 106 4.37 -16.73 0.30
N GLN A 107 4.01 -17.41 1.41
CA GLN A 107 3.47 -18.77 1.41
C GLN A 107 2.13 -18.85 0.66
N ARG A 108 1.15 -17.98 0.99
CA ARG A 108 -0.18 -17.99 0.35
C ARG A 108 -0.13 -17.77 -1.17
N LEU A 109 0.77 -16.90 -1.64
CA LEU A 109 1.00 -16.65 -3.06
C LEU A 109 1.97 -17.65 -3.71
N LYS A 110 2.49 -18.64 -2.96
CA LYS A 110 3.46 -19.67 -3.39
C LYS A 110 4.79 -19.11 -3.92
N ILE A 111 5.15 -17.87 -3.57
CA ILE A 111 6.34 -17.15 -4.06
C ILE A 111 7.58 -17.28 -3.16
N SER A 112 7.60 -18.19 -2.17
CA SER A 112 8.70 -18.34 -1.22
C SER A 112 10.08 -18.58 -1.85
N ASN A 113 10.13 -18.98 -3.12
CA ASN A 113 11.36 -19.09 -3.92
C ASN A 113 11.77 -17.76 -4.56
N LEU A 114 10.81 -16.96 -5.07
CA LEU A 114 11.08 -15.62 -5.59
C LEU A 114 11.51 -14.67 -4.46
N PHE A 115 10.85 -14.76 -3.29
CA PHE A 115 11.25 -14.02 -2.09
C PHE A 115 12.71 -14.29 -1.72
N ARG A 116 13.13 -15.57 -1.71
CA ARG A 116 14.51 -16.00 -1.44
C ARG A 116 15.51 -15.74 -2.57
N ARG A 117 15.05 -15.35 -3.76
CA ARG A 117 15.91 -15.03 -4.93
C ARG A 117 16.16 -13.53 -5.08
N TYR A 118 15.20 -12.70 -4.66
CA TYR A 118 15.21 -11.26 -4.94
C TYR A 118 15.28 -10.37 -3.70
N LEU A 119 14.88 -10.87 -2.51
CA LEU A 119 14.82 -10.10 -1.24
C LEU A 119 15.67 -10.72 -0.11
N LYS A 120 16.42 -11.78 -0.39
CA LYS A 120 17.45 -12.38 0.45
C LYS A 120 18.62 -12.82 -0.43
#